data_AF-A0A7D7QI45-F1
#
_entry.id   AF-A0A7D7QI45-F1
#
_cell.length_a   1.000
_cell.length_b   1.000
_cell.length_c   1.000
_cell.angle_alpha   90.00
_cell.angle_beta   90.00
_cell.angle_gamma   90.00
#
_symmetry.space_group_name_H-M   'P 1'
#
loop_
_entity.id
_entity.type
_entity.pdbx_description
1 polymer ?
#
loop_
_entity_poly.entity_id
_entity_poly.type
_entity_poly.pdbx_seq_one_letter_code
_entity_poly.pdbx_strand_id
1 'polypeptide(L)'
;MRADADDTTWQATSWDETLGCLSGRFQMLVTDIDDVTVDYLVEAGDFFWAPAGYRYTCRAVGVEATLVLTVGPVMPSGWRHTGDDESYSDTLIALRR
;
A
#
# COMPACT_ATOMS: atom_id res chain seq x y z
N MET A 1 -10.52 -25.94 -3.75
CA MET A 1 -9.50 -25.69 -2.71
C MET A 1 -10.07 -24.62 -1.79
N ARG A 2 -10.10 -24.83 -0.47
CA ARG A 2 -10.62 -23.82 0.47
C ARG A 2 -9.53 -22.76 0.67
N ALA A 3 -9.89 -21.47 0.64
CA ALA A 3 -8.94 -20.40 0.93
C ALA A 3 -8.41 -20.57 2.37
N ASP A 4 -7.12 -20.35 2.54
CA ASP A 4 -6.38 -20.49 3.79
C ASP A 4 -6.52 -19.27 4.71
N ALA A 5 -7.07 -18.16 4.21
CA ALA A 5 -7.57 -17.04 5.00
C ALA A 5 -8.76 -16.36 4.29
N ASP A 6 -9.51 -15.55 5.04
CA ASP A 6 -10.57 -14.71 4.49
C ASP A 6 -9.99 -13.47 3.80
N ASP A 7 -10.63 -13.02 2.72
CA ASP A 7 -10.28 -11.78 2.03
C ASP A 7 -10.34 -10.60 3.00
N THR A 8 -9.28 -9.79 3.03
CA THR A 8 -9.26 -8.54 3.78
C THR A 8 -9.41 -7.38 2.81
N THR A 9 -10.48 -6.60 2.96
CA THR A 9 -10.76 -5.44 2.09
C THR A 9 -10.75 -4.15 2.89
N TRP A 10 -10.08 -3.13 2.37
CA TRP A 10 -10.01 -1.81 2.98
C TRP A 10 -9.85 -0.70 1.93
N GLN A 11 -10.03 0.54 2.37
CA GLN A 11 -9.81 1.74 1.59
C GLN A 11 -9.30 2.82 2.53
N ALA A 12 -8.00 3.13 2.44
CA ALA A 12 -7.43 4.27 3.15
C ALA A 12 -7.82 5.56 2.43
N THR A 13 -8.32 6.56 3.16
CA THR A 13 -8.78 7.83 2.56
C THR A 13 -7.92 9.04 2.96
N SER A 14 -7.07 8.90 3.97
CA SER A 14 -6.27 10.00 4.52
C SER A 14 -4.78 9.68 4.70
N TRP A 15 -4.30 8.56 4.17
CA TRP A 15 -2.88 8.20 4.10
C TRP A 15 -2.62 7.31 2.88
N ASP A 16 -1.40 7.39 2.36
CA ASP A 16 -0.89 6.43 1.37
C ASP A 16 -0.26 5.24 2.10
N GLU A 17 -0.27 4.08 1.46
CA GLU A 17 0.28 2.84 2.01
C GLU A 17 1.38 2.30 1.09
N THR A 18 2.37 1.64 1.67
CA THR A 18 3.33 0.83 0.92
C THR A 18 3.43 -0.54 1.57
N LEU A 19 3.31 -1.58 0.76
CA LEU A 19 3.46 -2.96 1.18
C LEU A 19 4.74 -3.53 0.56
N GLY A 20 5.68 -3.95 1.41
CA GLY A 20 6.85 -4.72 0.99
C GLY A 20 6.66 -6.19 1.34
N CYS A 21 6.78 -7.08 0.35
CA CYS A 21 6.72 -8.52 0.59
C CYS A 21 8.09 -9.03 1.03
N LEU A 22 8.22 -9.46 2.28
CA LEU A 22 9.48 -9.95 2.84
C LEU A 22 9.70 -11.43 2.52
N SER A 23 8.62 -12.22 2.46
CA SER A 23 8.64 -13.64 2.13
C SER A 23 7.27 -14.10 1.63
N GLY A 24 7.26 -15.22 0.90
CA GLY A 24 6.03 -15.79 0.35
C GLY A 24 5.48 -14.98 -0.81
N ARG A 25 4.14 -14.91 -0.89
CA ARG A 25 3.41 -14.13 -1.90
C ARG A 25 1.95 -13.94 -1.51
N PHE A 26 1.33 -12.89 -2.02
CA PHE A 26 -0.08 -12.58 -1.81
C PHE A 26 -0.67 -11.94 -3.06
N GLN A 27 -2.00 -11.96 -3.17
CA GLN A 27 -2.71 -11.35 -4.29
C GLN A 27 -3.43 -10.09 -3.84
N MET A 28 -3.25 -9.00 -4.59
CA MET A 28 -3.92 -7.72 -4.38
C MET A 28 -4.86 -7.43 -5.53
N LEU A 29 -6.16 -7.31 -5.22
CA LEU A 29 -7.09 -6.63 -6.10
C LEU A 29 -7.18 -5.17 -5.72
N VAL A 30 -7.11 -4.31 -6.73
CA VAL A 30 -7.04 -2.86 -6.59
C VAL A 30 -8.14 -2.28 -7.45
N THR A 31 -9.06 -1.52 -6.86
CA THR A 31 -10.05 -0.73 -7.59
C THR A 31 -9.71 0.73 -7.43
N ASP A 32 -9.47 1.42 -8.54
CA ASP A 32 -9.13 2.85 -8.55
C ASP A 32 -10.36 3.74 -8.41
N ILE A 33 -10.14 5.06 -8.53
CA ILE A 33 -11.18 6.08 -8.40
C ILE A 33 -12.18 6.11 -9.55
N ASP A 34 -11.84 5.48 -10.68
CA ASP A 34 -12.68 5.36 -11.87
C ASP A 34 -13.41 3.99 -11.90
N ASP A 35 -13.43 3.29 -10.76
CA ASP A 35 -13.98 1.94 -10.56
C ASP A 35 -13.33 0.87 -11.47
N VAL A 36 -12.09 1.06 -11.91
CA VAL A 36 -11.34 0.06 -12.66
C VAL A 36 -10.62 -0.88 -11.71
N THR A 37 -10.89 -2.19 -11.82
CA THR A 37 -10.25 -3.21 -10.99
C THR A 37 -9.10 -3.91 -11.72
N VAL A 38 -7.94 -3.99 -11.08
CA VAL A 38 -6.76 -4.73 -11.55
C VAL A 38 -6.30 -5.71 -10.47
N ASP A 39 -5.74 -6.83 -10.90
CA ASP A 39 -5.26 -7.93 -10.07
C ASP A 39 -3.73 -8.03 -10.16
N TYR A 40 -3.06 -8.00 -9.01
CA TYR A 40 -1.60 -8.08 -8.87
C TYR A 40 -1.21 -9.25 -7.99
N LEU A 41 -0.30 -10.09 -8.47
CA LEU A 41 0.44 -11.01 -7.63
C LEU A 41 1.70 -10.30 -7.13
N VAL A 42 1.90 -10.24 -5.82
CA VAL A 42 3.06 -9.61 -5.18
C VAL A 42 3.90 -10.70 -4.54
N GLU A 43 5.16 -10.80 -4.92
CA GLU A 43 6.10 -11.85 -4.49
C GLU A 43 7.21 -11.29 -3.60
N ALA A 44 7.93 -12.18 -2.91
CA ALA A 44 9.03 -11.78 -2.03
C ALA A 44 10.07 -10.91 -2.76
N GLY A 45 10.34 -9.72 -2.21
CA GLY A 45 11.20 -8.70 -2.80
C GLY A 45 10.44 -7.59 -3.54
N ASP A 46 9.16 -7.79 -3.85
CA ASP A 46 8.33 -6.76 -4.49
C ASP A 46 7.87 -5.69 -3.50
N PHE A 47 7.66 -4.51 -4.06
CA PHE A 47 7.04 -3.37 -3.39
C PHE A 47 5.77 -2.96 -4.11
N PHE A 48 4.69 -2.80 -3.36
CA PHE A 48 3.41 -2.35 -3.84
C PHE A 48 3.06 -1.01 -3.18
N TRP A 49 2.91 0.03 -3.99
CA TRP A 49 2.46 1.34 -3.53
C TRP A 49 0.95 1.48 -3.71
N ALA A 50 0.28 1.90 -2.66
CA ALA A 50 -1.17 1.98 -2.53
C ALA A 50 -1.57 3.44 -2.24
N PRO A 51 -1.94 4.24 -3.26
CA PRO A 51 -2.45 5.59 -3.04
C PRO A 51 -3.77 5.61 -2.26
N ALA A 52 -3.97 6.67 -1.48
CA ALA A 52 -5.22 6.97 -0.82
C ALA A 52 -6.38 7.09 -1.81
N GLY A 53 -7.56 6.65 -1.39
CA GLY A 53 -8.80 6.72 -2.16
C GLY A 53 -9.09 5.47 -2.99
N TYR A 54 -8.12 4.58 -3.21
CA TYR A 54 -8.31 3.33 -3.93
C TYR A 54 -8.78 2.24 -2.95
N ARG A 55 -9.55 1.27 -3.46
CA ARG A 55 -10.02 0.12 -2.68
C ARG A 55 -9.14 -1.09 -2.93
N TYR A 56 -8.70 -1.72 -1.85
CA TYR A 56 -7.76 -2.83 -1.86
C TYR A 56 -8.39 -4.07 -1.25
N THR A 57 -8.16 -5.22 -1.89
CA THR A 57 -8.52 -6.53 -1.34
C THR A 57 -7.30 -7.44 -1.39
N CYS A 58 -6.79 -7.82 -0.21
CA CYS A 58 -5.75 -8.83 -0.07
C CYS A 58 -6.40 -10.21 -0.01
N ARG A 59 -5.96 -11.11 -0.90
CA ARG A 59 -6.42 -12.49 -1.00
C ARG A 59 -5.29 -13.45 -0.69
N ALA A 60 -5.64 -14.50 0.05
CA ALA A 60 -4.72 -15.60 0.32
C ALA A 60 -4.57 -16.51 -0.91
N VAL A 61 -3.35 -16.98 -1.13
CA VAL A 61 -2.98 -17.81 -2.30
C VAL A 61 -2.45 -19.18 -1.90
N GLY A 62 -2.73 -19.65 -0.68
CA GLY A 62 -2.27 -20.95 -0.19
C GLY A 62 -0.80 -20.99 0.23
N VAL A 63 -0.14 -19.83 0.38
CA VAL A 63 1.27 -19.70 0.74
C VAL A 63 1.39 -18.65 1.85
N GLU A 64 2.05 -19.00 2.94
CA GLU A 64 2.35 -18.06 4.02
C GLU A 64 3.22 -16.92 3.50
N ALA A 65 2.82 -15.68 3.78
CA ALA A 65 3.53 -14.48 3.39
C ALA A 65 3.76 -13.57 4.61
N THR A 66 4.94 -12.95 4.66
CA THR A 66 5.25 -11.91 5.63
C THR A 66 5.38 -10.58 4.91
N LEU A 67 4.67 -9.56 5.40
CA LEU A 67 4.63 -8.24 4.78
C LEU A 67 5.05 -7.17 5.78
N VAL A 68 5.70 -6.14 5.29
CA VAL A 68 5.80 -4.86 5.99
C VAL A 68 4.84 -3.87 5.33
N LEU A 69 3.88 -3.37 6.11
CA LEU A 69 3.01 -2.28 5.69
C LEU A 69 3.49 -1.00 6.36
N THR A 70 3.76 0.02 5.57
CA THR A 70 4.02 1.37 6.05
C THR A 70 2.90 2.30 5.62
N VAL A 71 2.60 3.29 6.47
CA VAL A 71 1.64 4.34 6.18
C VAL A 71 2.36 5.67 6.19
N GLY A 72 2.00 6.55 5.25
CA GLY A 72 2.55 7.89 5.12
C GLY A 72 1.45 8.91 4.85
N PRO A 73 1.70 10.21 5.11
CA PRO A 73 0.76 11.25 4.71
C PRO A 73 0.49 11.15 3.21
N VAL A 74 -0.74 11.48 2.79
CA VAL A 74 -1.10 11.53 1.37
C VAL A 74 -0.15 12.48 0.67
N MET A 75 0.65 11.95 -0.24
CA MET A 75 1.57 12.77 -1.01
C MET A 75 0.79 13.49 -2.12
N PRO A 76 0.86 14.83 -2.23
CA PRO A 76 0.39 15.52 -3.42
C PRO A 76 1.11 14.91 -4.63
N SER A 77 0.38 14.56 -5.69
CA SER A 77 0.92 13.89 -6.87
C SER A 77 2.24 14.53 -7.36
N GLY A 78 3.30 13.73 -7.41
CA GLY A 78 4.62 14.12 -7.90
C GLY A 78 5.77 13.50 -7.09
N TRP A 79 6.75 12.90 -7.78
CA TRP A 79 8.02 12.55 -7.13
C TRP A 79 8.72 13.83 -6.66
N ARG A 80 8.84 14.03 -5.34
CA ARG A 80 9.75 15.04 -4.78
C ARG A 80 11.02 14.35 -4.33
N HIS A 81 12.14 14.69 -4.98
CA HIS A 81 13.45 14.47 -4.41
C HIS A 81 13.58 15.36 -3.16
N THR A 82 13.51 14.78 -1.97
CA THR A 82 13.57 15.55 -0.71
C THR A 82 14.99 15.96 -0.31
N GLY A 83 16.04 15.36 -0.90
CA GLY A 83 17.43 15.66 -0.56
C GLY A 83 17.71 15.65 0.97
N ASP A 84 18.77 16.34 1.38
CA ASP A 84 19.01 16.74 2.79
C ASP A 84 18.26 18.05 3.12
N ASP A 85 17.11 18.30 2.49
CA ASP A 85 16.33 19.51 2.72
C ASP A 85 15.46 19.33 3.98
N GLU A 86 15.90 19.94 5.08
CA GLU A 86 15.25 19.90 6.40
C GLU A 86 13.78 20.39 6.36
N SER A 87 13.37 21.12 5.32
CA SER A 87 12.00 21.64 5.16
C SER A 87 10.92 20.55 5.03
N TYR A 88 11.28 19.33 4.62
CA TYR A 88 10.35 18.20 4.60
C TYR A 88 9.99 17.76 6.01
N SER A 89 10.97 17.69 6.91
CA SER A 89 10.74 17.38 8.33
C SER A 89 9.87 18.45 8.99
N ASP A 90 10.08 19.72 8.69
CA ASP A 90 9.25 20.83 9.19
C ASP A 90 7.79 20.72 8.71
N THR A 91 7.59 20.32 7.45
CA THR A 91 6.25 20.10 6.89
C THR A 91 5.55 18.93 7.60
N LEU A 92 6.26 17.83 7.85
CA LEU A 92 5.72 16.68 8.60
C LEU A 92 5.45 17.02 10.07
N ILE A 93 6.27 17.85 10.71
CA ILE A 93 6.04 18.34 12.08
C ILE A 93 4.81 19.26 12.14
N ALA A 94 4.60 20.12 11.14
CA ALA A 94 3.46 21.02 11.07
C ALA A 94 2.11 20.28 10.95
N LEU A 95 2.10 19.07 10.38
CA LEU A 95 0.92 18.21 10.26
C LEU A 95 0.55 17.46 11.56
N ARG A 96 1.34 17.55 12.64
CA ARG A 96 1.08 16.91 13.94
C ARG A 96 0.10 17.67 14.85
N ARG A 97 -0.72 18.58 14.31
CA ARG A 97 -1.70 19.36 15.08
C ARG A 97 -3.07 18.72 15.08
#